data_AF-H6T5C5-F1
#
_entry.id   AF-H6T5C5-F1
#
_cell.length_a   1.000
_cell.length_b   1.000
_cell.length_c   1.000
_cell.angle_alpha   90.00
_cell.angle_beta   90.00
_cell.angle_gamma   90.00
#
_symmetry.space_group_name_H-M   'P 1'
#
loop_
_entity.id
_entity.type
_entity.pdbx_description
1 polymer ?
#
loop_
_entity_poly.entity_id
_entity_poly.type
_entity_poly.pdbx_seq_one_letter_code
_entity_poly.pdbx_strand_id
1 'polypeptide(L)'
;MKKTPYRFINNVKGVATIEFSLTIGLFILVLFMIAEGCRVALLSSYLDLSVSEASRTTRKNPAGSDYQKLFNDSLKNNGRLWSFLSQDAITEVKVKYANTFDDLVEQRLKDESKGSAFAQYSFQYRYTPLFFWVPKGAVEPLFNRNIVVLQEYEKDKATSK
;
A
#
# COMPACT_ATOMS: atom_id res chain seq x y z
N MET A 1 -25.62 -8.10 53.48
CA MET A 1 -24.95 -9.12 52.62
C MET A 1 -24.14 -8.45 51.50
N LYS A 2 -22.91 -7.96 51.77
CA LYS A 2 -21.98 -7.38 50.78
C LYS A 2 -20.52 -7.73 51.12
N LYS A 3 -20.16 -9.03 51.18
CA LYS A 3 -18.78 -9.46 51.56
C LYS A 3 -18.16 -10.51 50.64
N THR A 4 -18.75 -10.77 49.48
CA THR A 4 -18.27 -11.82 48.57
C THR A 4 -17.08 -11.42 47.69
N PRO A 5 -16.98 -10.20 47.10
CA PRO A 5 -15.85 -9.87 46.22
C PRO A 5 -14.54 -9.65 47.00
N TYR A 6 -14.62 -9.24 48.27
CA TYR A 6 -13.45 -8.96 49.11
C TYR A 6 -12.70 -10.22 49.56
N ARG A 7 -13.38 -11.37 49.65
CA ARG A 7 -12.76 -12.67 49.98
C ARG A 7 -12.00 -13.29 48.80
N PHE A 8 -12.36 -12.93 47.57
CA PHE A 8 -11.67 -13.42 46.35
C PHE A 8 -10.29 -12.76 46.19
N ILE A 9 -10.16 -11.50 46.60
CA ILE A 9 -8.89 -10.75 46.56
C ILE A 9 -7.92 -11.20 47.67
N ASN A 10 -8.43 -11.65 48.82
CA ASN A 10 -7.62 -12.04 49.97
C ASN A 10 -7.12 -13.50 49.96
N ASN A 11 -7.44 -14.29 48.93
CA ASN A 11 -7.05 -15.70 48.86
C ASN A 11 -5.90 -15.87 47.84
N VAL A 12 -4.66 -15.86 48.34
CA VAL A 12 -3.43 -15.75 47.53
C VAL A 12 -2.97 -17.08 46.90
N LYS A 13 -3.80 -18.13 46.94
CA LYS A 13 -3.46 -19.43 46.35
C LYS A 13 -3.67 -19.38 44.83
N GLY A 14 -2.59 -19.56 44.07
CA GLY A 14 -2.63 -19.60 42.59
C GLY A 14 -2.34 -18.27 41.89
N VAL A 15 -1.95 -17.21 42.62
CA VAL A 15 -1.56 -15.91 42.03
C VAL A 15 -0.44 -16.09 41.01
N ALA A 16 0.57 -16.92 41.30
CA ALA A 16 1.67 -17.21 40.38
C ALA A 16 1.21 -17.86 39.07
N THR A 17 0.20 -18.74 39.11
CA THR A 17 -0.36 -19.38 37.90
C THR A 17 -1.14 -18.38 37.05
N ILE A 18 -1.88 -17.47 37.69
CA ILE A 18 -2.64 -16.41 37.00
C ILE A 18 -1.68 -15.41 36.33
N GLU A 19 -0.66 -14.96 37.05
CA GLU A 19 0.35 -14.05 36.54
C GLU A 19 1.12 -14.66 35.36
N PHE A 20 1.50 -15.93 35.47
CA PHE A 20 2.15 -16.66 34.38
C PHE A 20 1.24 -16.81 33.15
N SER A 21 -0.03 -17.19 33.34
CA SER A 21 -0.99 -17.35 32.24
C SER A 21 -1.32 -16.04 31.53
N LEU A 22 -1.36 -14.92 32.27
CA LEU A 22 -1.59 -13.60 31.67
C LEU A 22 -0.36 -13.14 30.88
N THR A 23 0.84 -13.37 31.44
CA THR A 23 2.11 -12.97 30.81
C THR A 23 2.35 -13.71 29.50
N ILE A 24 2.09 -15.03 29.46
CA ILE A 24 2.25 -15.79 28.21
C ILE A 24 1.24 -15.36 27.13
N GLY A 25 0.00 -15.04 27.53
CA GLY A 25 -1.01 -14.52 26.61
C GLY A 25 -0.60 -13.17 26.01
N LEU A 26 -0.13 -12.25 26.85
CA LEU A 26 0.37 -10.95 26.40
C LEU A 26 1.61 -11.09 25.50
N PHE A 27 2.52 -12.00 25.85
CA PHE A 27 3.73 -12.27 25.07
C PHE A 27 3.39 -12.77 23.66
N ILE A 28 2.49 -13.74 23.54
CA ILE A 28 2.04 -14.26 22.23
C ILE A 28 1.36 -13.17 21.40
N LEU A 29 0.54 -12.33 22.04
CA LEU A 29 -0.10 -11.19 21.37
C LEU A 29 0.95 -10.24 20.77
N VAL A 30 1.97 -9.88 21.55
CA VAL A 30 3.07 -9.01 21.08
C VAL A 30 3.84 -9.67 19.92
N LEU A 31 4.11 -10.98 19.99
CA LEU A 31 4.75 -11.70 18.88
C LEU A 31 3.93 -11.63 17.59
N PHE A 32 2.61 -11.82 17.67
CA PHE A 32 1.74 -11.70 16.49
C PHE A 32 1.64 -10.26 15.98
N MET A 33 1.68 -9.27 16.87
CA MET A 33 1.73 -7.86 16.49
C MET A 33 3.01 -7.53 15.70
N ILE A 34 4.16 -8.02 16.16
CA ILE A 34 5.44 -7.87 15.45
C ILE A 34 5.40 -8.62 14.10
N ALA A 35 4.89 -9.85 14.08
CA ALA A 35 4.77 -10.63 12.85
C ALA A 35 3.89 -9.93 11.80
N GLU A 36 2.77 -9.35 12.20
CA GLU A 36 1.91 -8.58 11.30
C GLU A 36 2.61 -7.28 10.84
N GLY A 37 3.33 -6.60 11.73
CA GLY A 37 4.13 -5.44 11.38
C GLY A 37 5.17 -5.76 10.29
N CYS A 38 5.89 -6.87 10.44
CA CYS A 38 6.82 -7.37 9.42
C CYS A 38 6.10 -7.66 8.09
N ARG A 39 4.92 -8.28 8.13
CA ARG A 39 4.12 -8.55 6.94
C ARG A 39 3.70 -7.27 6.22
N VAL A 40 3.22 -6.27 6.94
CA VAL A 40 2.86 -4.95 6.40
C VAL A 40 4.06 -4.28 5.74
N ALA A 41 5.22 -4.28 6.41
CA ALA A 41 6.45 -3.69 5.90
C ALA A 41 6.95 -4.37 4.61
N LEU A 42 6.95 -5.71 4.57
CA LEU A 42 7.29 -6.46 3.36
C LEU A 42 6.33 -6.13 2.22
N LEU A 43 5.03 -6.16 2.48
CA LEU A 43 4.02 -5.88 1.46
C LEU A 43 4.19 -4.49 0.84
N SER A 44 4.49 -3.52 1.70
CA SER A 44 4.76 -2.14 1.36
C SER A 44 5.99 -1.99 0.46
N SER A 45 7.09 -2.69 0.76
CA SER A 45 8.33 -2.62 -0.04
C SER A 45 8.19 -3.30 -1.40
N TYR A 46 7.48 -4.43 -1.46
CA TYR A 46 7.11 -5.02 -2.74
C TYR A 46 6.30 -4.00 -3.55
N LEU A 47 5.32 -3.32 -2.94
CA LEU A 47 4.45 -2.35 -3.63
C LEU A 47 5.23 -1.20 -4.25
N ASP A 48 6.28 -0.73 -3.59
CA ASP A 48 7.14 0.30 -4.15
C ASP A 48 7.97 -0.22 -5.33
N LEU A 49 8.43 -1.47 -5.27
CA LEU A 49 9.19 -2.10 -6.35
C LEU A 49 8.35 -2.26 -7.62
N SER A 50 7.10 -2.70 -7.52
CA SER A 50 6.23 -2.83 -8.71
C SER A 50 5.77 -1.53 -9.28
N VAL A 51 5.48 -0.60 -8.37
CA VAL A 51 5.48 0.85 -8.54
C VAL A 51 6.45 1.27 -9.66
N SER A 52 7.70 1.04 -9.29
CA SER A 52 8.88 1.46 -10.03
C SER A 52 9.05 0.68 -11.34
N GLU A 53 8.84 -0.63 -11.35
CA GLU A 53 9.00 -1.43 -12.58
C GLU A 53 7.88 -1.21 -13.60
N ALA A 54 6.63 -1.07 -13.16
CA ALA A 54 5.49 -0.78 -14.02
C ALA A 54 5.63 0.61 -14.66
N SER A 55 5.99 1.62 -13.86
CA SER A 55 6.25 2.97 -14.38
C SER A 55 7.45 2.99 -15.34
N ARG A 56 8.55 2.31 -15.00
CA ARG A 56 9.73 2.20 -15.87
C ARG A 56 9.39 1.56 -17.21
N THR A 57 8.60 0.49 -17.22
CA THR A 57 8.18 -0.18 -18.46
C THR A 57 7.27 0.70 -19.30
N THR A 58 6.36 1.43 -18.64
CA THR A 58 5.40 2.32 -19.31
C THR A 58 6.10 3.49 -20.02
N ARG A 59 7.12 4.09 -19.40
CA ARG A 59 7.88 5.23 -19.96
C ARG A 59 8.71 4.87 -21.20
N LYS A 60 9.10 3.61 -21.36
CA LYS A 60 9.89 3.14 -22.52
C LYS A 60 9.05 2.98 -23.78
N ASN A 61 7.72 2.99 -23.68
CA ASN A 61 6.84 2.80 -24.83
C ASN A 61 6.71 4.09 -25.67
N PRO A 62 6.55 3.96 -27.00
CA PRO A 62 6.45 5.10 -27.91
C PRO A 62 5.25 6.01 -27.62
N ALA A 63 5.40 7.30 -27.93
CA ALA A 63 4.39 8.36 -27.81
C ALA A 63 3.05 7.99 -28.46
N GLY A 64 1.95 8.29 -27.76
CA GLY A 64 0.59 8.08 -28.24
C GLY A 64 0.00 6.69 -27.95
N SER A 65 0.69 5.85 -27.17
CA SER A 65 0.13 4.62 -26.61
C SER A 65 -0.72 4.92 -25.36
N ASP A 66 -1.69 4.04 -25.08
CA ASP A 66 -2.54 4.15 -23.89
C ASP A 66 -1.72 3.77 -22.64
N TYR A 67 -1.05 4.75 -22.04
CA TYR A 67 -0.18 4.55 -20.87
C TYR A 67 -0.91 3.95 -19.68
N GLN A 68 -2.22 4.18 -19.54
CA GLN A 68 -3.02 3.58 -18.48
C GLN A 68 -3.18 2.08 -18.67
N LYS A 69 -3.50 1.63 -19.90
CA LYS A 69 -3.55 0.20 -20.21
C LYS A 69 -2.19 -0.47 -20.09
N LEU A 70 -1.14 0.16 -20.63
CA LEU A 70 0.22 -0.38 -20.55
C LEU A 70 0.72 -0.50 -19.11
N PHE A 71 0.41 0.47 -18.26
CA PHE A 71 0.74 0.40 -16.85
C PHE A 71 -0.02 -0.73 -16.15
N ASN A 72 -1.33 -0.86 -16.39
CA ASN A 72 -2.14 -1.94 -15.84
C ASN A 72 -1.65 -3.32 -16.29
N ASP A 73 -1.32 -3.46 -17.58
CA ASP A 73 -0.78 -4.69 -18.15
C ASP A 73 0.61 -4.99 -17.59
N SER A 74 1.47 -3.99 -17.43
CA SER A 74 2.79 -4.17 -16.83
C SER A 74 2.70 -4.55 -15.35
N LEU A 75 1.73 -3.99 -14.62
CA LEU A 75 1.46 -4.33 -13.22
C LEU A 75 0.94 -5.78 -13.08
N LYS A 76 0.08 -6.23 -14.00
CA LYS A 76 -0.48 -7.60 -14.02
C LYS A 76 0.49 -8.66 -14.56
N ASN A 77 1.21 -8.37 -15.64
CA ASN A 77 2.14 -9.31 -16.29
C ASN A 77 3.40 -9.56 -15.46
N ASN A 78 3.83 -8.60 -14.63
CA ASN A 78 4.89 -8.80 -13.65
C ASN A 78 4.43 -9.59 -12.40
N GLY A 79 3.39 -10.42 -12.54
CA GLY A 79 2.73 -11.18 -11.48
C GLY A 79 3.62 -12.06 -10.62
N ARG A 80 4.87 -12.32 -11.03
CA ARG A 80 5.87 -13.05 -10.23
C ARG A 80 6.34 -12.28 -8.99
N LEU A 81 6.35 -10.94 -9.03
CA LEU A 81 6.66 -10.09 -7.89
C LEU A 81 5.42 -9.83 -7.00
N TRP A 82 4.22 -10.06 -7.55
CA TRP A 82 2.91 -9.73 -6.93
C TRP A 82 2.12 -10.94 -6.49
N SER A 83 2.56 -12.18 -6.75
CA SER A 83 1.80 -13.39 -6.38
C SER A 83 1.58 -13.52 -4.87
N PHE A 84 2.39 -12.84 -4.07
CA PHE A 84 2.23 -12.73 -2.62
C PHE A 84 1.17 -11.70 -2.20
N LEU A 85 0.81 -10.78 -3.10
CA LEU A 85 -0.29 -9.84 -2.92
C LEU A 85 -1.55 -10.43 -3.52
N SER A 86 -2.65 -10.39 -2.77
CA SER A 86 -3.97 -10.69 -3.32
C SER A 86 -4.24 -9.76 -4.50
N GLN A 87 -4.20 -10.29 -5.74
CA GLN A 87 -4.40 -9.51 -6.96
C GLN A 87 -5.79 -8.85 -6.98
N ASP A 88 -6.77 -9.47 -6.32
CA ASP A 88 -8.13 -8.94 -6.13
C ASP A 88 -8.20 -7.72 -5.18
N ALA A 89 -7.13 -7.40 -4.45
CA ALA A 89 -7.09 -6.26 -3.53
C ALA A 89 -6.66 -4.94 -4.20
N ILE A 90 -6.22 -4.98 -5.46
CA ILE A 90 -5.89 -3.79 -6.24
C ILE A 90 -7.19 -3.22 -6.80
N THR A 91 -7.70 -2.16 -6.18
CA THR A 91 -9.06 -1.67 -6.46
C THR A 91 -9.08 -0.57 -7.51
N GLU A 92 -8.06 0.30 -7.57
CA GLU A 92 -8.10 1.45 -8.47
C GLU A 92 -6.70 1.92 -8.88
N VAL A 93 -6.47 1.96 -10.20
CA VAL A 93 -5.32 2.61 -10.83
C VAL A 93 -5.85 3.79 -11.64
N LYS A 94 -5.72 5.00 -11.09
CA LYS A 94 -6.10 6.25 -11.76
C LYS A 94 -4.85 6.88 -12.34
N VAL A 95 -4.88 7.19 -13.64
CA VAL A 95 -3.80 7.93 -14.30
C VAL A 95 -4.33 9.30 -14.67
N LYS A 96 -3.63 10.33 -14.21
CA LYS A 96 -3.94 11.73 -14.45
C LYS A 96 -2.74 12.40 -15.08
N TYR A 97 -2.95 13.28 -16.03
CA TYR A 97 -1.87 13.85 -16.85
C TYR A 97 -1.70 15.36 -16.58
N ALA A 98 -0.47 15.84 -16.68
CA ALA A 98 -0.15 17.26 -16.58
C ALA A 98 0.92 17.65 -17.60
N ASN A 99 0.86 18.89 -18.08
CA ASN A 99 1.78 19.41 -19.09
C ASN A 99 2.98 20.09 -18.44
N THR A 100 2.74 20.89 -17.41
CA THR A 100 3.75 21.65 -16.69
C THR A 100 3.83 21.23 -15.22
N PHE A 101 4.96 21.48 -14.56
CA PHE A 101 5.12 21.25 -13.13
C PHE A 101 4.10 22.06 -12.29
N ASP A 102 3.81 23.29 -12.68
CA ASP A 102 2.79 24.11 -12.03
C ASP A 102 1.38 23.48 -12.10
N ASP A 103 1.05 22.80 -13.20
CA ASP A 103 -0.24 22.09 -13.33
C ASP A 103 -0.34 20.91 -12.34
N LEU A 104 0.78 20.29 -11.97
CA LEU A 104 0.83 19.24 -10.93
C LEU A 104 0.62 19.83 -9.54
N VAL A 105 1.24 20.99 -9.26
CA VAL A 105 1.14 21.68 -7.96
C VAL A 105 -0.27 22.25 -7.76
N GLU A 106 -0.86 22.82 -8.81
CA GLU A 106 -2.23 23.37 -8.79
C GLU A 106 -3.33 22.31 -8.99
N GLN A 107 -2.96 21.02 -9.08
CA GLN A 107 -3.87 19.89 -9.34
C GLN A 107 -4.75 20.04 -10.59
N ARG A 108 -4.28 20.76 -11.61
CA ARG A 108 -4.95 20.93 -12.91
C ARG A 108 -4.66 19.74 -13.82
N LEU A 109 -5.17 18.59 -13.41
CA LEU A 109 -4.92 17.30 -14.04
C LEU A 109 -5.93 17.04 -15.18
N LYS A 110 -5.45 16.51 -16.30
CA LYS A 110 -6.24 16.11 -17.48
C LYS A 110 -6.32 14.59 -17.60
N ASP A 111 -7.37 14.10 -18.24
CA ASP A 111 -7.55 12.65 -18.49
C ASP A 111 -6.92 12.17 -19.81
N GLU A 112 -6.43 13.10 -20.66
CA GLU A 112 -5.80 12.79 -21.95
C GLU A 112 -4.28 12.71 -21.87
N SER A 113 -3.71 11.67 -22.48
CA SER A 113 -2.27 11.37 -22.48
C SER A 113 -1.45 12.08 -23.56
N LYS A 114 -2.09 12.69 -24.56
CA LYS A 114 -1.39 13.25 -25.73
C LYS A 114 -0.64 14.52 -25.37
N GLY A 115 0.69 14.49 -25.50
CA GLY A 115 1.56 15.66 -25.34
C GLY A 115 1.75 16.13 -23.90
N SER A 116 1.33 15.34 -22.92
CA SER A 116 1.54 15.62 -21.49
C SER A 116 2.88 15.05 -21.02
N ALA A 117 3.78 15.93 -20.58
CA ALA A 117 5.12 15.56 -20.10
C ALA A 117 5.08 14.80 -18.76
N PHE A 118 4.00 14.89 -17.98
CA PHE A 118 3.85 14.26 -16.68
C PHE A 118 2.61 13.37 -16.61
N ALA A 119 2.75 12.22 -15.95
CA ALA A 119 1.66 11.36 -15.53
C ALA A 119 1.72 11.12 -14.02
N GLN A 120 0.62 11.37 -13.33
CA GLN A 120 0.38 10.98 -11.96
C GLN A 120 -0.40 9.66 -11.94
N TYR A 121 0.22 8.62 -11.38
CA TYR A 121 -0.38 7.33 -11.13
C TYR A 121 -0.83 7.27 -9.66
N SER A 122 -2.12 7.17 -9.43
CA SER A 122 -2.73 6.95 -8.12
C SER A 122 -3.10 5.48 -7.98
N PHE A 123 -2.62 4.85 -6.91
CA PHE A 123 -2.76 3.43 -6.65
C PHE A 123 -3.33 3.20 -5.24
N GLN A 124 -4.41 2.43 -5.17
CA GLN A 124 -5.04 2.05 -3.92
C GLN A 124 -5.05 0.53 -3.74
N TYR A 125 -4.34 0.05 -2.72
CA TYR A 125 -4.34 -1.36 -2.32
C TYR A 125 -5.07 -1.56 -1.01
N ARG A 126 -6.09 -2.43 -1.04
CA ARG A 126 -6.88 -2.76 0.14
C ARG A 126 -6.21 -3.87 0.94
N TYR A 127 -5.40 -3.48 1.92
CA TYR A 127 -4.77 -4.45 2.81
C TYR A 127 -5.78 -5.21 3.66
N THR A 128 -5.64 -6.54 3.68
CA THR A 128 -6.41 -7.42 4.56
C THR A 128 -5.49 -7.98 5.64
N PRO A 129 -5.65 -7.51 6.90
CA PRO A 129 -4.88 -8.05 8.02
C PRO A 129 -5.14 -9.55 8.20
N LEU A 130 -4.10 -10.28 8.61
CA LEU A 130 -4.19 -11.72 8.88
C LEU A 130 -4.88 -11.96 10.22
N PHE A 131 -4.73 -11.01 11.16
CA PHE A 131 -5.35 -11.06 12.48
C PHE A 131 -6.51 -10.08 12.61
N PHE A 132 -7.64 -10.56 13.14
CA PHE A 132 -8.88 -9.79 13.26
C PHE A 132 -8.80 -8.57 14.20
N TRP A 133 -7.85 -8.57 15.13
CA TRP A 133 -7.66 -7.50 16.12
C TRP A 133 -6.91 -6.28 15.58
N VAL A 134 -6.39 -6.34 14.35
CA VAL A 134 -5.66 -5.21 13.75
C VAL A 134 -6.66 -4.23 13.14
N PRO A 135 -6.70 -2.97 13.59
CA PRO A 135 -7.62 -1.98 13.04
C PRO A 135 -7.23 -1.64 11.60
N LYS A 136 -8.12 -1.98 10.64
CA LYS A 136 -7.90 -1.75 9.21
C LYS A 136 -7.60 -0.28 8.87
N GLY A 137 -8.30 0.65 9.51
CA GLY A 137 -8.10 2.08 9.29
C GLY A 137 -6.71 2.61 9.69
N ALA A 138 -5.95 1.90 10.53
CA ALA A 138 -4.58 2.29 10.87
C ALA A 138 -3.57 1.91 9.78
N VAL A 139 -3.86 0.89 8.98
CA VAL A 139 -2.94 0.33 7.97
C VAL A 139 -3.33 0.71 6.55
N GLU A 140 -4.62 0.92 6.26
CA GLU A 140 -5.12 1.34 4.94
C GLU A 140 -4.40 2.57 4.34
N PRO A 141 -4.11 3.65 5.11
CA PRO A 141 -3.41 4.81 4.57
C PRO A 141 -1.99 4.51 4.07
N LEU A 142 -1.32 3.49 4.65
CA LEU A 142 0.04 3.10 4.26
C LEU A 142 0.09 2.51 2.85
N PHE A 143 -1.05 2.07 2.33
CA PHE A 143 -1.17 1.41 1.03
C PHE A 143 -1.84 2.30 -0.03
N ASN A 144 -2.15 3.55 0.31
CA ASN A 144 -2.58 4.57 -0.63
C ASN A 144 -1.37 5.36 -1.11
N ARG A 145 -1.03 5.27 -2.39
CA ARG A 145 0.17 5.90 -2.95
C ARG A 145 -0.15 6.67 -4.22
N ASN A 146 0.44 7.85 -4.32
CA ASN A 146 0.41 8.69 -5.51
C ASN A 146 1.85 8.86 -5.99
N ILE A 147 2.11 8.55 -7.25
CA ILE A 147 3.45 8.61 -7.83
C ILE A 147 3.37 9.47 -9.09
N VAL A 148 4.28 10.44 -9.19
CA VAL A 148 4.37 11.33 -10.35
C VAL A 148 5.58 10.89 -11.17
N VAL A 149 5.36 10.71 -12.47
CA VAL A 149 6.33 10.16 -13.41
C VAL A 149 6.42 11.07 -14.63
N LEU A 150 7.64 11.42 -15.02
CA LEU A 150 7.90 12.19 -16.24
C LEU A 150 7.94 11.25 -17.46
N GLN A 151 7.20 11.56 -18.51
CA GLN A 151 7.16 10.79 -19.74
C GLN A 151 8.33 11.22 -20.65
N GLU A 152 9.41 10.42 -20.67
CA GLU A 152 10.64 10.76 -21.41
C GLU A 152 10.40 10.88 -22.91
N TYR A 153 9.60 9.99 -23.49
CA TYR A 153 9.36 9.97 -24.93
C TYR A 153 8.58 11.20 -25.43
N GLU A 154 7.59 11.68 -24.66
CA GLU A 154 6.82 12.89 -25.02
C GLU A 154 7.67 14.16 -24.84
N LYS A 155 8.55 14.19 -23.83
CA LYS A 155 9.52 15.27 -23.64
C LYS A 155 10.50 15.35 -24.82
N ASP A 156 11.10 14.23 -25.22
CA ASP A 156 12.09 14.21 -26.32
C ASP A 156 11.47 14.67 -27.64
N LYS A 157 10.21 14.30 -27.90
CA LYS A 157 9.44 14.80 -29.05
C LYS A 157 9.20 16.31 -29.00
N ALA A 158 8.95 16.87 -27.81
CA ALA A 158 8.75 18.30 -27.63
C ALA A 158 10.05 19.11 -27.84
N THR A 159 11.21 18.55 -27.49
CA THR A 159 12.52 19.19 -27.71
C THR A 159 13.15 18.94 -29.08
N SER A 160 12.64 17.97 -29.85
CA SER A 160 13.12 17.66 -31.21
C SER A 160 12.44 18.49 -32.31
N LYS A 161 11.59 19.45 -31.95
CA LYS A 161 11.02 20.46 -32.86
C LYS A 161 11.69 21.81 -32.62
#